data_AF-A0A350C6K8-F1
#
_entry.id   AF-A0A350C6K8-F1
#
_cell.length_a   1.000
_cell.length_b   1.000
_cell.length_c   1.000
_cell.angle_alpha   90.00
_cell.angle_beta   90.00
_cell.angle_gamma   90.00
#
_symmetry.space_group_name_H-M   'P 1'
#
loop_
_entity.id
_entity.type
_entity.pdbx_description
1 polymer ?
#
loop_
_entity_poly.entity_id
_entity_poly.type
_entity_poly.pdbx_seq_one_letter_code
_entity_poly.pdbx_strand_id
1 'polypeptide(L)'
;MNKLYSIALMGLLVSTSFVFAQATDDNEIKITQSGDTLELYIDQVGFGNKIGGDDFSSGSTSMDITGSSLMFDLDFIGNQNILFGPVEADSSNYTLSYSGDSNEIDWNIGYSGSADDSDINFSVTGDSNTFDLDQGYAASAERLDADLVLIGDNNIFDVDWESDDNVWNLDITGGSNDINTLQNDGAQNLEFTLVGDGGDVDINQISGTCATGAGTGCSTPNANIVLDVTSDNATITITQKDSNGDS
;
A
#
# COMPACT_ATOMS: atom_id res chain seq x y z
N MET A 1 3.16 59.46 52.31
CA MET A 1 4.03 59.24 51.13
C MET A 1 3.17 58.67 50.00
N ASN A 2 2.98 59.48 48.95
CA ASN A 2 2.61 59.25 47.53
C ASN A 2 1.92 57.92 47.15
N LYS A 3 0.63 57.89 46.76
CA LYS A 3 -0.03 58.27 45.48
C LYS A 3 -0.02 57.17 44.39
N LEU A 4 -1.23 56.76 44.00
CA LEU A 4 -1.63 55.93 42.85
C LEU A 4 -1.08 56.42 41.50
N TYR A 5 -0.69 55.50 40.61
CA TYR A 5 -0.90 55.64 39.15
C TYR A 5 -1.04 54.27 38.46
N SER A 6 -2.20 54.08 37.82
CA SER A 6 -2.48 53.11 36.76
C SER A 6 -1.86 53.58 35.45
N ILE A 7 -1.19 52.70 34.70
CA ILE A 7 -0.95 52.86 33.25
C ILE A 7 -1.23 51.53 32.58
N ALA A 8 -2.34 51.50 31.84
CA ALA A 8 -2.58 50.59 30.74
C ALA A 8 -1.73 51.02 29.54
N LEU A 9 -1.04 50.06 28.92
CA LEU A 9 -0.47 50.13 27.58
C LEU A 9 -0.66 48.71 27.02
N MET A 10 -1.81 48.36 26.43
CA MET A 10 -2.16 48.64 25.04
C MET A 10 -0.94 48.52 24.10
N GLY A 11 -0.35 47.33 24.09
CA GLY A 11 0.51 46.82 23.04
C GLY A 11 -0.30 45.83 22.19
N LEU A 12 -0.84 46.35 21.10
CA LEU A 12 -1.42 45.64 19.97
C LEU A 12 -0.40 44.61 19.44
N LEU A 13 -0.50 43.34 19.85
CA LEU A 13 0.09 42.21 19.13
C LEU A 13 -0.90 41.78 18.05
N VAL A 14 -0.94 42.56 16.97
CA VAL A 14 -1.35 42.09 15.65
C VAL A 14 -0.20 41.26 15.10
N SER A 15 -0.57 40.18 14.38
CA SER A 15 0.29 39.25 13.63
C SER A 15 1.15 38.35 14.52
N THR A 16 0.93 37.04 14.57
CA THR A 16 0.90 36.17 13.40
C THR A 16 -0.30 35.23 13.44
N SER A 17 -1.23 35.37 12.49
CA SER A 17 -1.92 34.20 12.00
C SER A 17 -0.82 33.25 11.55
N PHE A 18 -0.62 32.13 12.26
CA PHE A 18 0.08 31.00 11.69
C PHE A 18 -0.82 30.50 10.56
N VAL A 19 -0.68 31.14 9.41
CA VAL A 19 -1.09 30.53 8.15
C VAL A 19 -0.05 29.43 7.98
N PHE A 20 -0.35 28.23 8.47
CA PHE A 20 0.18 27.06 7.80
C PHE A 20 -0.18 27.29 6.35
N ALA A 21 0.82 27.48 5.49
CA ALA A 21 0.57 27.37 4.07
C ALA A 21 -0.15 26.03 3.93
N GLN A 22 -1.44 26.06 3.62
CA GLN A 22 -2.12 24.87 3.18
C GLN A 22 -1.26 24.40 2.02
N ALA A 23 -0.68 23.21 2.15
CA ALA A 23 -0.12 22.53 1.01
C ALA A 23 -1.13 22.65 -0.11
N THR A 24 -0.81 23.43 -1.13
CA THR A 24 -1.59 23.40 -2.33
C THR A 24 -1.26 22.06 -2.97
N ASP A 25 -2.29 21.33 -3.33
CA ASP A 25 -2.14 20.14 -4.15
C ASP A 25 -1.56 20.61 -5.49
N ASP A 26 -0.28 20.35 -5.74
CA ASP A 26 0.38 20.91 -6.91
C ASP A 26 0.02 20.08 -8.16
N ASN A 27 -0.13 18.76 -8.02
CA ASN A 27 -0.37 17.84 -9.14
C ASN A 27 -1.51 16.85 -8.84
N GLU A 28 -2.61 16.94 -9.59
CA GLU A 28 -3.74 16.00 -9.51
C GLU A 28 -4.05 15.37 -10.88
N ILE A 29 -4.21 14.05 -10.93
CA ILE A 29 -4.62 13.30 -12.12
C ILE A 29 -5.84 12.44 -11.79
N LYS A 30 -6.81 12.44 -12.71
CA LYS A 30 -8.06 11.67 -12.66
C LYS A 30 -8.15 10.84 -13.91
N ILE A 31 -8.41 9.54 -13.78
CA ILE A 31 -8.38 8.59 -14.87
C ILE A 31 -9.69 7.82 -14.91
N THR A 32 -10.32 7.81 -16.09
CA THR A 32 -11.38 6.87 -16.43
C THR A 32 -10.99 6.17 -17.70
N GLN A 33 -11.01 4.84 -17.67
CA GLN A 33 -10.61 3.99 -18.77
C GLN A 33 -11.54 2.76 -18.82
N SER A 34 -11.97 2.38 -20.02
CA SER A 34 -12.95 1.29 -20.23
C SER A 34 -12.67 0.48 -21.51
N GLY A 35 -11.42 0.52 -21.98
CA GLY A 35 -10.99 -0.17 -23.19
C GLY A 35 -10.20 -1.43 -22.86
N ASP A 36 -9.91 -2.26 -23.84
CA ASP A 36 -9.22 -3.53 -23.57
C ASP A 36 -7.77 -3.30 -23.11
N THR A 37 -7.10 -2.26 -23.61
CA THR A 37 -5.69 -1.99 -23.32
C THR A 37 -5.42 -0.54 -22.95
N LEU A 38 -4.47 -0.32 -22.06
CA LEU A 38 -3.88 0.99 -21.77
C LEU A 38 -2.43 0.81 -21.31
N GLU A 39 -1.51 1.50 -21.98
CA GLU A 39 -0.17 1.78 -21.45
C GLU A 39 -0.17 3.22 -20.91
N LEU A 40 0.21 3.39 -19.65
CA LEU A 40 0.20 4.68 -18.97
C LEU A 40 1.55 4.94 -18.32
N TYR A 41 2.12 6.10 -18.61
CA TYR A 41 3.38 6.56 -18.03
C TYR A 41 3.14 7.95 -17.45
N ILE A 42 3.36 8.12 -16.15
CA ILE A 42 3.12 9.38 -15.44
C ILE A 42 4.30 9.70 -14.54
N ASP A 43 4.86 10.90 -14.72
CA ASP A 43 5.81 11.50 -13.78
C ASP A 43 5.12 12.68 -13.08
N GLN A 44 4.91 12.60 -11.77
CA GLN A 44 4.49 13.73 -10.94
C GLN A 44 5.67 14.22 -10.12
N VAL A 45 6.10 15.46 -10.36
CA VAL A 45 7.19 16.11 -9.62
C VAL A 45 6.65 17.37 -8.96
N GLY A 46 6.66 17.42 -7.62
CA GLY A 46 6.05 18.52 -6.86
C GLY A 46 5.60 18.10 -5.47
N PHE A 47 4.95 19.00 -4.74
CA PHE A 47 4.36 18.69 -3.44
C PHE A 47 2.89 18.33 -3.63
N GLY A 48 2.39 17.29 -2.94
CA GLY A 48 1.00 16.88 -3.08
C GLY A 48 0.74 16.29 -4.47
N ASN A 49 1.46 15.23 -4.81
CA ASN A 49 1.26 14.49 -6.07
C ASN A 49 0.17 13.44 -5.87
N LYS A 50 -0.85 13.49 -6.71
CA LYS A 50 -2.13 12.83 -6.47
C LYS A 50 -2.65 12.17 -7.73
N ILE A 51 -2.98 10.88 -7.65
CA ILE A 51 -3.73 10.14 -8.66
C ILE A 51 -4.84 9.39 -7.92
N GLY A 52 -6.11 9.57 -8.28
CA GLY A 52 -7.10 8.62 -7.77
C GLY A 52 -8.56 9.03 -7.61
N GLY A 53 -9.29 8.20 -6.87
CA GLY A 53 -10.61 8.55 -6.32
C GLY A 53 -11.10 7.68 -5.17
N ASP A 54 -10.71 7.90 -3.91
CA ASP A 54 -10.23 9.14 -3.29
C ASP A 54 -9.68 8.93 -1.86
N ASP A 55 -8.77 9.77 -1.39
CA ASP A 55 -9.00 10.42 -0.08
C ASP A 55 -8.64 11.91 -0.11
N PHE A 56 -8.89 12.55 -1.25
CA PHE A 56 -8.61 13.97 -1.49
C PHE A 56 -9.54 14.96 -0.73
N SER A 57 -10.14 14.48 0.36
CA SER A 57 -10.88 15.08 1.49
C SER A 57 -11.98 16.12 1.24
N SER A 58 -12.20 16.60 0.00
CA SER A 58 -13.50 16.83 -0.65
C SER A 58 -13.38 17.81 -1.84
N GLY A 59 -12.65 17.51 -2.91
CA GLY A 59 -12.24 16.18 -3.34
C GLY A 59 -11.61 16.19 -4.73
N SER A 60 -11.21 15.00 -5.13
CA SER A 60 -10.82 14.60 -6.47
C SER A 60 -11.19 13.13 -6.59
N THR A 61 -11.75 12.73 -7.73
CA THR A 61 -12.16 11.37 -8.07
C THR A 61 -11.91 11.20 -9.57
N SER A 62 -11.06 10.29 -9.99
CA SER A 62 -11.39 9.19 -10.90
C SER A 62 -10.18 8.28 -10.88
N MET A 63 -10.42 7.02 -10.58
CA MET A 63 -9.57 5.89 -10.91
C MET A 63 -10.53 4.77 -11.32
N ASP A 64 -11.43 5.07 -12.24
CA ASP A 64 -12.34 4.06 -12.78
C ASP A 64 -11.62 3.45 -13.98
N ILE A 65 -10.78 2.45 -13.73
CA ILE A 65 -9.98 1.80 -14.76
C ILE A 65 -10.45 0.36 -14.92
N THR A 66 -10.88 0.01 -16.13
CA THR A 66 -11.24 -1.36 -16.51
C THR A 66 -10.62 -1.70 -17.86
N GLY A 67 -9.78 -2.73 -17.89
CA GLY A 67 -9.26 -3.31 -19.13
C GLY A 67 -8.94 -4.79 -19.02
N SER A 68 -8.50 -5.38 -20.12
CA SER A 68 -8.00 -6.77 -20.14
C SER A 68 -6.48 -6.84 -20.03
N SER A 69 -5.75 -5.84 -20.53
CA SER A 69 -4.30 -5.77 -20.40
C SER A 69 -3.85 -4.35 -20.13
N LEU A 70 -3.33 -4.10 -18.93
CA LEU A 70 -2.90 -2.78 -18.47
C LEU A 70 -1.39 -2.79 -18.18
N MET A 71 -0.70 -1.70 -18.54
CA MET A 71 0.70 -1.50 -18.19
C MET A 71 0.90 -0.09 -17.68
N PHE A 72 1.20 0.06 -16.38
CA PHE A 72 1.39 1.37 -15.76
C PHE A 72 2.82 1.53 -15.24
N ASP A 73 3.34 2.73 -15.45
CA ASP A 73 4.60 3.21 -14.90
C ASP A 73 4.32 4.58 -14.26
N LEU A 74 4.24 4.62 -12.93
CA LEU A 74 3.84 5.80 -12.17
C LEU A 74 4.96 6.22 -11.24
N ASP A 75 5.48 7.43 -11.44
CA ASP A 75 6.63 7.97 -10.76
C ASP A 75 6.23 9.24 -9.98
N PHE A 76 6.38 9.20 -8.65
CA PHE A 76 5.98 10.26 -7.73
C PHE A 76 7.21 10.82 -7.01
N ILE A 77 7.55 12.08 -7.27
CA ILE A 77 8.73 12.75 -6.72
C ILE A 77 8.31 14.03 -5.97
N GLY A 78 8.53 14.02 -4.66
CA GLY A 78 8.20 15.09 -3.72
C GLY A 78 7.26 14.61 -2.62
N ASN A 79 6.91 15.46 -1.66
CA ASN A 79 6.22 15.00 -0.44
C ASN A 79 4.69 14.92 -0.62
N GLN A 80 4.04 14.09 0.20
CA GLN A 80 2.58 13.86 0.16
C GLN A 80 2.13 13.26 -1.16
N ASN A 81 2.70 12.11 -1.51
CA ASN A 81 2.28 11.35 -2.69
C ASN A 81 1.11 10.45 -2.34
N ILE A 82 0.09 10.43 -3.19
CA ILE A 82 -1.15 9.71 -2.95
C ILE A 82 -1.59 8.99 -4.24
N LEU A 83 -1.79 7.68 -4.15
CA LEU A 83 -2.40 6.84 -5.19
C LEU A 83 -3.64 6.14 -4.62
N PHE A 84 -4.81 6.36 -5.23
CA PHE A 84 -6.10 5.85 -4.72
C PHE A 84 -7.03 5.28 -5.77
N GLY A 85 -7.59 4.10 -5.52
CA GLY A 85 -8.86 3.69 -6.12
C GLY A 85 -8.94 2.22 -6.51
N PRO A 86 -9.96 1.83 -7.29
CA PRO A 86 -10.00 0.50 -7.86
C PRO A 86 -9.29 0.45 -9.23
N VAL A 87 -8.65 -0.68 -9.54
CA VAL A 87 -8.20 -1.00 -10.90
C VAL A 87 -8.68 -2.40 -11.24
N GLU A 88 -9.33 -2.58 -12.39
CA GLU A 88 -9.79 -3.88 -12.86
C GLU A 88 -9.04 -4.26 -14.14
N ALA A 89 -8.26 -5.34 -14.06
CA ALA A 89 -7.45 -5.83 -15.16
C ALA A 89 -7.39 -7.35 -15.16
N ASP A 90 -7.70 -8.00 -16.29
CA ASP A 90 -7.46 -9.44 -16.42
C ASP A 90 -5.95 -9.73 -16.30
N SER A 91 -5.11 -8.97 -17.03
CA SER A 91 -3.65 -9.04 -16.91
C SER A 91 -3.04 -7.66 -16.72
N SER A 92 -2.03 -7.55 -15.86
CA SER A 92 -1.41 -6.27 -15.55
C SER A 92 0.09 -6.33 -15.29
N ASN A 93 0.78 -5.23 -15.62
CA ASN A 93 2.14 -4.94 -15.17
C ASN A 93 2.20 -3.51 -14.63
N TYR A 94 2.50 -3.36 -13.35
CA TYR A 94 2.56 -2.06 -12.68
C TYR A 94 3.96 -1.84 -12.12
N THR A 95 4.58 -0.72 -12.48
CA THR A 95 5.81 -0.21 -11.89
C THR A 95 5.49 1.10 -11.19
N LEU A 96 5.70 1.17 -9.89
CA LEU A 96 5.30 2.27 -9.04
C LEU A 96 6.47 2.75 -8.21
N SER A 97 6.88 4.01 -8.37
CA SER A 97 7.96 4.59 -7.59
C SER A 97 7.51 5.84 -6.82
N TYR A 98 7.91 5.90 -5.55
CA TYR A 98 7.56 6.96 -4.63
C TYR A 98 8.80 7.46 -3.92
N SER A 99 9.10 8.74 -4.08
CA SER A 99 10.20 9.42 -3.41
C SER A 99 9.70 10.69 -2.74
N GLY A 100 9.50 10.62 -1.43
CA GLY A 100 9.02 11.74 -0.63
C GLY A 100 8.75 11.36 0.82
N ASP A 101 8.74 12.34 1.71
CA ASP A 101 8.65 12.11 3.16
C ASP A 101 7.36 11.37 3.59
N SER A 102 6.28 11.46 2.81
CA SER A 102 4.99 10.83 3.10
C SER A 102 4.36 10.31 1.82
N ASN A 103 4.00 9.01 1.83
CA ASN A 103 3.37 8.30 0.72
C ASN A 103 2.16 7.51 1.23
N GLU A 104 1.07 7.55 0.50
CA GLU A 104 -0.16 6.80 0.79
C GLU A 104 -0.63 6.10 -0.47
N ILE A 105 -0.80 4.79 -0.37
CA ILE A 105 -1.11 3.91 -1.49
C ILE A 105 -2.29 3.06 -1.06
N ASP A 106 -3.45 3.36 -1.63
CA ASP A 106 -4.71 2.62 -1.45
C ASP A 106 -5.12 2.09 -2.82
N TRP A 107 -4.93 0.79 -3.02
CA TRP A 107 -5.17 0.16 -4.31
C TRP A 107 -5.87 -1.18 -4.18
N ASN A 108 -7.07 -1.24 -4.75
CA ASN A 108 -7.83 -2.47 -4.86
C ASN A 108 -7.84 -2.98 -6.30
N ILE A 109 -7.26 -4.15 -6.52
CA ILE A 109 -7.09 -4.76 -7.83
C ILE A 109 -8.10 -5.88 -8.01
N GLY A 110 -9.01 -5.70 -8.97
CA GLY A 110 -9.98 -6.74 -9.35
C GLY A 110 -11.17 -6.89 -8.39
N TYR A 111 -11.49 -5.88 -7.56
CA TYR A 111 -12.60 -5.94 -6.59
C TYR A 111 -13.90 -6.55 -7.12
N SER A 112 -14.34 -6.14 -8.33
CA SER A 112 -15.56 -6.63 -8.97
C SER A 112 -15.34 -7.42 -10.26
N GLY A 113 -14.07 -7.60 -10.65
CA GLY A 113 -13.62 -8.20 -11.91
C GLY A 113 -12.76 -9.47 -11.71
N SER A 114 -12.02 -9.84 -12.76
CA SER A 114 -10.95 -10.84 -12.68
C SER A 114 -9.61 -10.13 -12.52
N ALA A 115 -8.67 -10.77 -11.83
CA ALA A 115 -7.25 -10.46 -11.88
C ALA A 115 -6.54 -11.77 -12.23
N ASP A 116 -6.56 -12.17 -13.51
CA ASP A 116 -5.99 -13.45 -13.92
C ASP A 116 -4.47 -13.47 -13.65
N ASP A 117 -3.76 -12.38 -13.98
CA ASP A 117 -2.30 -12.32 -13.90
C ASP A 117 -1.75 -10.91 -13.66
N SER A 118 -1.22 -10.66 -12.46
CA SER A 118 -0.62 -9.36 -12.10
C SER A 118 0.86 -9.48 -11.76
N ASP A 119 1.65 -8.52 -12.25
CA ASP A 119 3.04 -8.25 -11.90
C ASP A 119 3.15 -6.81 -11.36
N ILE A 120 3.48 -6.66 -10.07
CA ILE A 120 3.41 -5.37 -9.36
C ILE A 120 4.74 -5.08 -8.66
N ASN A 121 5.39 -3.98 -9.06
CA ASN A 121 6.70 -3.58 -8.53
C ASN A 121 6.60 -2.22 -7.85
N PHE A 122 6.81 -2.18 -6.54
CA PHE A 122 6.87 -0.97 -5.73
C PHE A 122 8.30 -0.62 -5.32
N SER A 123 8.70 0.63 -5.52
CA SER A 123 9.95 1.19 -4.99
C SER A 123 9.65 2.47 -4.21
N VAL A 124 9.74 2.39 -2.89
CA VAL A 124 9.29 3.45 -1.98
C VAL A 124 10.45 3.95 -1.13
N THR A 125 10.58 5.28 -1.04
CA THR A 125 11.46 5.95 -0.08
C THR A 125 10.69 7.10 0.59
N GLY A 126 10.57 7.05 1.91
CA GLY A 126 9.85 8.06 2.69
C GLY A 126 9.87 7.83 4.19
N ASP A 127 9.65 8.88 4.98
CA ASP A 127 9.70 8.85 6.46
C ASP A 127 8.41 8.30 7.11
N SER A 128 7.34 8.21 6.33
CA SER A 128 6.05 7.64 6.71
C SER A 128 5.35 7.10 5.48
N ASN A 129 4.93 5.84 5.51
CA ASN A 129 4.28 5.20 4.37
C ASN A 129 3.06 4.41 4.84
N THR A 130 1.95 4.55 4.13
CA THR A 130 0.74 3.77 4.38
C THR A 130 0.41 2.98 3.13
N PHE A 131 0.17 1.68 3.30
CA PHE A 131 -0.25 0.76 2.27
C PHE A 131 -1.58 0.12 2.68
N ASP A 132 -2.55 0.23 1.81
CA ASP A 132 -3.81 -0.51 1.82
C ASP A 132 -3.91 -1.15 0.43
N LEU A 133 -3.53 -2.42 0.33
CA LEU A 133 -3.39 -3.11 -0.95
C LEU A 133 -4.19 -4.39 -0.94
N ASP A 134 -5.10 -4.51 -1.90
CA ASP A 134 -5.92 -5.70 -2.08
C ASP A 134 -5.78 -6.24 -3.50
N GLN A 135 -5.66 -7.55 -3.65
CA GLN A 135 -5.98 -8.22 -4.92
C GLN A 135 -6.81 -9.48 -4.68
N GLY A 136 -7.95 -9.55 -5.37
CA GLY A 136 -8.77 -10.76 -5.43
C GLY A 136 -9.81 -10.81 -4.33
N TYR A 137 -10.93 -10.11 -4.50
CA TYR A 137 -11.99 -10.06 -3.47
C TYR A 137 -13.17 -10.99 -3.78
N ALA A 138 -13.81 -10.80 -4.94
CA ALA A 138 -15.01 -11.54 -5.34
C ALA A 138 -14.70 -12.88 -6.04
N ALA A 139 -13.55 -12.95 -6.70
CA ALA A 139 -12.97 -14.14 -7.32
C ALA A 139 -11.46 -14.12 -7.07
N SER A 140 -10.90 -15.28 -6.72
CA SER A 140 -9.45 -15.43 -6.55
C SER A 140 -8.73 -15.14 -7.86
N ALA A 141 -7.61 -14.42 -7.79
CA ALA A 141 -6.72 -14.25 -8.93
C ALA A 141 -6.07 -15.58 -9.31
N GLU A 142 -5.70 -15.79 -10.58
CA GLU A 142 -4.98 -17.01 -10.93
C GLU A 142 -3.51 -16.90 -10.51
N ARG A 143 -2.91 -15.71 -10.68
CA ARG A 143 -1.51 -15.44 -10.35
C ARG A 143 -1.27 -14.03 -9.82
N LEU A 144 -0.37 -13.92 -8.84
CA LEU A 144 0.26 -12.66 -8.41
C LEU A 144 1.77 -12.84 -8.31
N ASP A 145 2.51 -11.91 -8.91
CA ASP A 145 3.92 -11.65 -8.60
C ASP A 145 4.04 -10.20 -8.12
N ALA A 146 4.39 -10.01 -6.85
CA ALA A 146 4.50 -8.68 -6.27
C ALA A 146 5.85 -8.51 -5.55
N ASP A 147 6.43 -7.34 -5.74
CA ASP A 147 7.71 -6.93 -5.17
C ASP A 147 7.55 -5.55 -4.52
N LEU A 148 7.98 -5.40 -3.27
CA LEU A 148 8.03 -4.11 -2.60
C LEU A 148 9.37 -3.92 -1.92
N VAL A 149 10.09 -2.88 -2.36
CA VAL A 149 11.31 -2.39 -1.71
C VAL A 149 10.99 -1.06 -1.06
N LEU A 150 11.14 -0.98 0.26
CA LEU A 150 10.90 0.22 1.04
C LEU A 150 12.11 0.62 1.85
N ILE A 151 12.48 1.90 1.76
CA ILE A 151 13.48 2.54 2.61
C ILE A 151 12.82 3.68 3.36
N GLY A 152 12.61 3.52 4.67
CA GLY A 152 11.79 4.45 5.43
C GLY A 152 11.40 3.98 6.80
N ASP A 153 11.14 4.92 7.71
CA ASP A 153 10.57 4.62 9.04
C ASP A 153 9.04 4.75 9.01
N ASN A 154 8.36 4.33 10.08
CA ASN A 154 6.92 4.54 10.32
C ASN A 154 6.04 4.06 9.17
N ASN A 155 6.09 2.76 8.91
CA ASN A 155 5.34 2.14 7.83
C ASN A 155 4.15 1.37 8.38
N ILE A 156 2.97 1.59 7.80
CA ILE A 156 1.73 0.90 8.16
C ILE A 156 1.26 0.14 6.92
N PHE A 157 1.06 -1.16 7.07
CA PHE A 157 0.60 -2.02 5.98
C PHE A 157 -0.67 -2.77 6.39
N ASP A 158 -1.65 -2.70 5.51
CA ASP A 158 -2.73 -3.67 5.37
C ASP A 158 -2.64 -4.20 3.93
N VAL A 159 -2.27 -5.47 3.77
CA VAL A 159 -1.98 -6.05 2.45
C VAL A 159 -2.59 -7.43 2.35
N ASP A 160 -3.61 -7.56 1.51
CA ASP A 160 -4.35 -8.80 1.29
C ASP A 160 -4.18 -9.28 -0.16
N TRP A 161 -3.50 -10.42 -0.31
CA TRP A 161 -3.25 -11.04 -1.60
C TRP A 161 -3.95 -12.39 -1.75
N GLU A 162 -5.03 -12.42 -2.52
CA GLU A 162 -5.79 -13.63 -2.85
C GLU A 162 -5.48 -14.11 -4.27
N SER A 163 -4.73 -15.22 -4.38
CA SER A 163 -4.46 -15.84 -5.66
C SER A 163 -4.13 -17.33 -5.55
N ASP A 164 -4.43 -18.10 -6.60
CA ASP A 164 -4.08 -19.53 -6.72
C ASP A 164 -2.55 -19.80 -6.76
N ASP A 165 -1.75 -18.80 -7.14
CA ASP A 165 -0.29 -18.84 -7.19
C ASP A 165 0.29 -17.46 -6.87
N ASN A 166 0.80 -17.32 -5.64
CA ASN A 166 1.22 -16.05 -5.04
C ASN A 166 2.72 -16.01 -4.80
N VAL A 167 3.41 -15.04 -5.39
CA VAL A 167 4.78 -14.65 -5.03
C VAL A 167 4.75 -13.24 -4.47
N TRP A 168 5.22 -13.09 -3.23
CA TRP A 168 5.30 -11.81 -2.54
C TRP A 168 6.70 -11.61 -1.96
N ASN A 169 7.44 -10.64 -2.47
CA ASN A 169 8.74 -10.27 -1.94
C ASN A 169 8.65 -8.90 -1.27
N LEU A 170 8.95 -8.86 0.03
CA LEU A 170 8.85 -7.67 0.86
C LEU A 170 10.23 -7.36 1.46
N ASP A 171 10.88 -6.29 1.00
CA ASP A 171 12.18 -5.82 1.53
C ASP A 171 12.02 -4.45 2.18
N ILE A 172 12.12 -4.41 3.50
CA ILE A 172 11.97 -3.20 4.30
C ILE A 172 13.28 -2.88 5.00
N THR A 173 13.80 -1.69 4.72
CA THR A 173 14.88 -1.06 5.47
C THR A 173 14.38 0.17 6.22
N GLY A 174 14.28 0.07 7.53
CA GLY A 174 13.84 1.15 8.42
C GLY A 174 13.06 0.63 9.63
N GLY A 175 12.72 1.53 10.55
CA GLY A 175 12.16 1.19 11.86
C GLY A 175 10.70 1.59 12.06
N SER A 176 10.14 1.15 13.19
CA SER A 176 8.75 1.43 13.60
C SER A 176 7.71 0.99 12.57
N ASN A 177 7.82 -0.26 12.11
CA ASN A 177 6.87 -0.87 11.18
C ASN A 177 5.65 -1.44 11.92
N ASP A 178 4.47 -1.35 11.33
CA ASP A 178 3.24 -2.04 11.72
C ASP A 178 2.70 -2.72 10.47
N ILE A 179 2.94 -4.02 10.35
CA ILE A 179 2.76 -4.77 9.10
C ILE A 179 1.72 -5.86 9.32
N ASN A 180 0.59 -5.75 8.64
CA ASN A 180 -0.32 -6.87 8.42
C ASN A 180 -0.21 -7.30 6.96
N THR A 181 0.06 -8.58 6.72
CA THR A 181 0.02 -9.15 5.37
C THR A 181 -0.67 -10.50 5.37
N LEU A 182 -1.63 -10.66 4.48
CA LEU A 182 -2.36 -11.89 4.19
C LEU A 182 -2.00 -12.38 2.79
N GLN A 183 -1.77 -13.68 2.69
CA GLN A 183 -1.72 -14.39 1.44
C GLN A 183 -2.71 -15.55 1.55
N ASN A 184 -3.68 -15.57 0.65
CA ASN A 184 -4.80 -16.50 0.71
C ASN A 184 -4.94 -17.28 -0.61
N ASP A 185 -5.61 -18.42 -0.52
CA ASP A 185 -5.81 -19.41 -1.58
C ASP A 185 -4.63 -20.36 -1.85
N GLY A 186 -3.83 -20.17 -2.90
CA GLY A 186 -2.96 -21.22 -3.42
C GLY A 186 -1.48 -20.87 -3.52
N ALA A 187 -0.63 -21.89 -3.37
CA ALA A 187 0.80 -21.89 -3.71
C ALA A 187 1.59 -20.63 -3.26
N GLN A 188 1.37 -20.22 -2.01
CA GLN A 188 1.91 -18.98 -1.45
C GLN A 188 3.43 -19.05 -1.23
N ASN A 189 4.13 -18.00 -1.63
CA ASN A 189 5.54 -17.81 -1.37
C ASN A 189 5.83 -16.38 -0.92
N LEU A 190 6.22 -16.22 0.35
CA LEU A 190 6.70 -14.97 0.91
C LEU A 190 8.22 -15.00 1.06
N GLU A 191 8.93 -14.04 0.49
CA GLU A 191 10.30 -13.68 0.90
C GLU A 191 10.27 -12.34 1.61
N PHE A 192 10.45 -12.33 2.93
CA PHE A 192 10.41 -11.12 3.75
C PHE A 192 11.78 -10.80 4.33
N THR A 193 12.29 -9.62 4.00
CA THR A 193 13.49 -9.02 4.58
C THR A 193 13.11 -7.81 5.43
N LEU A 194 13.59 -7.77 6.67
CA LEU A 194 13.45 -6.62 7.57
C LEU A 194 14.81 -6.23 8.14
N VAL A 195 15.25 -5.01 7.83
CA VAL A 195 16.48 -4.41 8.37
C VAL A 195 16.13 -3.11 9.07
N GLY A 196 16.12 -3.10 10.40
CA GLY A 196 15.80 -1.89 11.17
C GLY A 196 15.30 -2.18 12.57
N ASP A 197 15.00 -1.13 13.32
CA ASP A 197 14.65 -1.22 14.75
C ASP A 197 13.15 -1.06 14.98
N GLY A 198 12.59 -1.90 15.85
CA GLY A 198 11.17 -1.96 16.12
C GLY A 198 10.39 -2.60 14.96
N GLY A 199 9.12 -2.86 15.22
CA GLY A 199 8.26 -3.57 14.27
C GLY A 199 7.22 -4.40 15.02
N ASP A 200 5.97 -4.29 14.62
CA ASP A 200 4.94 -5.31 14.84
C ASP A 200 4.60 -5.87 13.46
N VAL A 201 4.72 -7.19 13.29
CA VAL A 201 4.56 -7.84 11.99
C VAL A 201 3.70 -9.07 12.15
N ASP A 202 2.54 -9.06 11.52
CA ASP A 202 1.61 -10.17 11.43
C ASP A 202 1.60 -10.71 10.00
N ILE A 203 2.06 -11.95 9.83
CA ILE A 203 2.06 -12.67 8.55
C ILE A 203 1.01 -13.78 8.60
N ASN A 204 0.07 -13.75 7.67
CA ASN A 204 -1.01 -14.72 7.57
C ASN A 204 -0.94 -15.44 6.22
N GLN A 205 -0.82 -16.76 6.26
CA GLN A 205 -0.86 -17.62 5.07
C GLN A 205 -1.97 -18.66 5.26
N ILE A 206 -3.06 -18.51 4.51
CA ILE A 206 -4.25 -19.34 4.64
C ILE A 206 -4.47 -20.05 3.32
N SER A 207 -4.34 -21.37 3.30
CA SER A 207 -4.62 -22.13 2.09
C SER A 207 -6.13 -22.08 1.81
N GLY A 208 -6.54 -21.98 0.55
CA GLY A 208 -7.93 -22.03 0.12
C GLY A 208 -8.53 -23.43 0.25
N THR A 209 -9.04 -24.00 -0.84
CA THR A 209 -9.80 -25.25 -0.74
C THR A 209 -8.94 -26.49 -0.49
N CYS A 210 -8.86 -26.90 0.77
CA CYS A 210 -8.29 -28.17 1.18
C CYS A 210 -9.28 -29.31 0.98
N ALA A 211 -8.79 -30.43 0.45
CA ALA A 211 -9.60 -31.64 0.32
C ALA A 211 -9.92 -32.22 1.71
N THR A 212 -11.20 -32.37 2.03
CA THR A 212 -11.63 -32.91 3.34
C THR A 212 -11.58 -34.44 3.36
N GLY A 213 -10.78 -35.03 4.25
CA GLY A 213 -10.76 -36.48 4.48
C GLY A 213 -9.46 -36.97 5.11
N ALA A 214 -9.52 -38.00 5.96
CA ALA A 214 -8.31 -38.59 6.54
C ALA A 214 -7.38 -39.12 5.45
N GLY A 215 -6.18 -38.56 5.34
CA GLY A 215 -5.17 -38.96 4.36
C GLY A 215 -5.30 -38.28 2.98
N THR A 216 -6.13 -37.25 2.84
CA THR A 216 -6.15 -36.38 1.66
C THR A 216 -5.42 -35.09 2.01
N GLY A 217 -4.28 -34.82 1.35
CA GLY A 217 -3.58 -33.54 1.48
C GLY A 217 -4.29 -32.46 0.66
N CYS A 218 -4.08 -31.19 1.00
CA CYS A 218 -4.49 -30.08 0.15
C CYS A 218 -3.80 -30.21 -1.22
N SER A 219 -4.53 -29.93 -2.31
CA SER A 219 -4.01 -30.16 -3.67
C SER A 219 -2.98 -29.11 -4.09
N THR A 220 -2.84 -28.04 -3.33
CA THR A 220 -1.96 -26.88 -3.55
C THR A 220 -1.15 -26.54 -2.27
N PRO A 221 -0.44 -27.48 -1.63
CA PRO A 221 -0.03 -27.36 -0.22
C PRO A 221 1.24 -26.54 0.01
N ASN A 222 1.71 -25.77 -0.96
CA ASN A 222 3.00 -25.12 -0.85
C ASN A 222 2.79 -23.68 -0.37
N ALA A 223 2.72 -23.51 0.95
CA ALA A 223 2.87 -22.22 1.60
C ALA A 223 4.30 -22.13 2.14
N ASN A 224 5.09 -21.18 1.62
CA ASN A 224 6.48 -20.97 1.99
C ASN A 224 6.68 -19.55 2.51
N ILE A 225 7.46 -19.42 3.57
CA ILE A 225 7.90 -18.14 4.12
C ILE A 225 9.41 -18.23 4.34
N VAL A 226 10.15 -17.33 3.70
CA VAL A 226 11.56 -17.09 3.92
C VAL A 226 11.69 -15.76 4.66
N LEU A 227 12.37 -15.77 5.81
CA LEU A 227 12.60 -14.59 6.63
C LEU A 227 14.09 -14.26 6.70
N ASP A 228 14.45 -13.03 6.40
CA ASP A 228 15.76 -12.44 6.72
C ASP A 228 15.56 -11.19 7.60
N VAL A 229 15.82 -11.31 8.90
CA VAL A 229 15.51 -10.25 9.87
C VAL A 229 16.76 -9.82 10.62
N THR A 230 17.07 -8.53 10.51
CA THR A 230 18.07 -7.82 11.30
C THR A 230 17.38 -6.70 12.07
N SER A 231 16.99 -6.97 13.32
CA SER A 231 16.30 -6.01 14.19
C SER A 231 16.67 -6.16 15.66
N ASP A 232 16.71 -5.04 16.39
CA ASP A 232 16.94 -5.03 17.84
C ASP A 232 15.69 -5.40 18.67
N ASN A 233 14.48 -5.22 18.13
CA ASN A 233 13.22 -5.29 18.91
C ASN A 233 11.92 -5.46 18.08
N ALA A 234 11.98 -6.02 16.87
CA ALA A 234 10.76 -6.43 16.15
C ALA A 234 10.02 -7.58 16.86
N THR A 235 8.70 -7.55 16.82
CA THR A 235 7.80 -8.66 17.15
C THR A 235 7.21 -9.17 15.84
N ILE A 236 7.28 -10.48 15.61
CA ILE A 236 6.74 -11.12 14.39
C ILE A 236 5.85 -12.28 14.80
N THR A 237 4.58 -12.22 14.40
CA THR A 237 3.60 -13.29 14.51
C THR A 237 3.39 -13.91 13.12
N ILE A 238 3.34 -15.24 13.07
CA ILE A 238 3.09 -15.97 11.82
C ILE A 238 1.96 -16.95 12.05
N THR A 239 0.94 -16.87 11.21
CA THR A 239 -0.21 -17.77 11.21
C THR A 239 -0.27 -18.50 9.87
N GLN A 240 -0.09 -19.82 9.90
CA GLN A 240 -0.31 -20.70 8.75
C GLN A 240 -1.48 -21.63 9.00
N LYS A 241 -2.45 -21.68 8.08
CA LYS A 241 -3.66 -22.49 8.21
C LYS A 241 -3.99 -23.27 6.93
N ASP A 242 -4.17 -24.58 7.10
CA ASP A 242 -4.75 -25.46 6.08
C ASP A 242 -6.29 -25.42 6.17
N SER A 243 -6.94 -24.31 5.81
CA SER A 243 -8.39 -24.17 5.96
C SER A 243 -9.07 -23.20 5.00
N ASN A 244 -10.22 -23.60 4.46
CA ASN A 244 -11.05 -22.83 3.51
C ASN A 244 -11.70 -21.53 4.06
N GLY A 245 -11.14 -20.89 5.08
CA GLY A 245 -11.71 -19.67 5.63
C GLY A 245 -10.66 -18.85 6.35
N ASP A 246 -10.59 -17.57 5.98
CA ASP A 246 -10.03 -16.53 6.81
C ASP A 246 -10.88 -16.38 8.08
N SER A 247 -10.25 -16.16 9.23
CA SER A 247 -10.93 -16.18 10.54
C SER A 247 -10.64 -14.94 11.35
#